data_AF-A0A0T5ZLF7-F1
#
_entry.id   AF-A0A0T5ZLF7-F1
#
_cell.length_a   1.000
_cell.length_b   1.000
_cell.length_c   1.000
_cell.angle_alpha   90.00
_cell.angle_beta   90.00
_cell.angle_gamma   90.00
#
_symmetry.space_group_name_H-M   'P 1'
#
loop_
_entity.id
_entity.type
_entity.pdbx_description
1 polymer ?
#
loop_
_entity_poly.entity_id
_entity_poly.type
_entity_poly.pdbx_seq_one_letter_code
_entity_poly.pdbx_strand_id
1 'polypeptide(L)' 'MSEKKKVCMVCGKPSEVSICDVCKAQIQGEAIDKKQKIEREVRIGPEVEKEKKKQKR' A
#
# COMPACT_ATOMS: atom_id res chain seq x y z
N MET A 1 25.88 29.84 -9.14
CA MET A 1 24.63 29.05 -9.24
C MET A 1 24.74 27.92 -8.23
N SER A 2 24.02 27.98 -7.11
CA SER A 2 24.07 26.92 -6.09
C SER A 2 23.34 25.69 -6.63
N GLU A 3 24.08 24.63 -6.92
CA GLU A 3 23.53 23.34 -7.32
C GLU A 3 22.54 22.87 -6.25
N LYS A 4 21.24 22.93 -6.58
CA LYS A 4 20.18 22.43 -5.71
C LYS A 4 20.42 20.93 -5.52
N LYS A 5 20.93 20.54 -4.35
CA LYS A 5 21.14 19.13 -4.00
C LYS A 5 19.83 18.39 -4.23
N LYS A 6 19.86 17.37 -5.08
CA LYS A 6 18.71 16.50 -5.27
C LYS A 6 18.46 15.74 -3.96
N VAL A 7 17.23 15.83 -3.49
CA VAL A 7 16.77 15.21 -2.25
C VAL A 7 15.52 14.41 -2.53
N CYS A 8 15.34 13.32 -1.79
CA CYS A 8 14.13 12.53 -1.82
C CYS A 8 12.93 13.39 -1.37
N MET A 9 11.86 13.42 -2.16
CA MET A 9 10.65 14.18 -1.84
C MET A 9 9.83 13.58 -0.68
N VAL A 10 10.13 12.35 -0.28
CA VAL A 10 9.42 11.64 0.80
C VAL A 10 10.12 11.83 2.15
N CYS A 11 11.44 11.66 2.19
CA CYS A 11 12.19 11.68 3.45
C CYS A 11 13.24 12.80 3.55
N GLY A 12 13.41 13.64 2.53
CA GLY A 12 14.34 14.77 2.52
C GLY A 12 15.83 14.40 2.49
N LYS A 13 16.16 13.10 2.48
CA LYS A 13 17.55 12.62 2.40
C LYS A 13 18.16 12.92 1.02
N PRO A 14 19.47 13.19 0.94
CA PRO A 14 20.15 13.37 -0.33
C PRO A 14 19.97 12.12 -1.19
N SER A 15 19.51 12.32 -2.43
CA SER A 15 19.14 11.25 -3.34
C SER A 15 19.22 11.78 -4.76
N GLU A 16 19.90 11.07 -5.65
CA GLU A 16 20.04 11.45 -7.06
C GLU A 16 18.72 11.34 -7.84
N VAL A 17 17.79 10.56 -7.29
CA VAL A 17 16.43 10.31 -7.78
C VAL A 17 15.38 10.96 -6.89
N SER A 18 14.25 11.36 -7.48
CA SER A 18 13.16 12.09 -6.80
C SER A 18 12.57 11.36 -5.59
N ILE A 19 12.58 10.02 -5.60
CA ILE A 19 12.19 9.16 -4.48
C ILE A 19 13.30 8.14 -4.29
N CYS A 20 13.89 8.07 -3.10
CA CYS A 20 14.94 7.10 -2.81
C CYS A 20 14.40 5.66 -2.77
N ASP A 21 15.27 4.68 -2.99
CA ASP A 21 14.89 3.26 -3.08
C ASP A 21 14.18 2.75 -1.82
N VAL A 22 14.58 3.25 -0.64
CA VAL A 22 13.95 2.91 0.65
C VAL A 22 12.48 3.34 0.68
N CYS A 23 12.21 4.60 0.33
CA CYS A 23 10.83 5.11 0.30
C CYS A 23 10.02 4.43 -0.80
N LYS A 24 10.62 4.14 -1.95
CA LYS A 24 9.97 3.41 -3.04
C LYS A 24 9.56 1.99 -2.59
N ALA A 25 10.45 1.26 -1.93
CA ALA A 25 10.18 -0.08 -1.43
C ALA A 25 9.09 -0.10 -0.35
N GLN A 26 9.08 0.87 0.57
CA GLN A 26 8.01 1.01 1.56
C GLN A 26 6.64 1.23 0.92
N ILE A 27 6.53 2.22 0.03
CA ILE A 27 5.27 2.55 -0.65
C ILE A 27 4.73 1.34 -1.43
N GLN A 28 5.63 0.63 -2.13
CA GLN A 28 5.27 -0.59 -2.85
C GLN A 28 4.82 -1.70 -1.90
N GLY A 29 5.53 -1.92 -0.79
CA GLY A 29 5.15 -2.89 0.25
C GLY A 29 3.77 -2.60 0.84
N GLU A 30 3.49 -1.34 1.20
CA GLU A 30 2.19 -0.93 1.73
C GLU A 30 1.06 -1.12 0.71
N ALA A 31 1.31 -0.82 -0.57
CA ALA A 31 0.33 -1.03 -1.63
C ALA A 31 0.01 -2.52 -1.84
N ILE A 32 1.02 -3.38 -1.78
CA ILE A 32 0.85 -4.84 -1.88
C ILE A 32 0.06 -5.38 -0.69
N ASP A 33 0.41 -4.96 0.53
CA ASP A 33 -0.28 -5.40 1.75
C ASP A 33 -1.76 -4.98 1.73
N LYS A 34 -2.04 -3.72 1.36
CA LYS A 34 -3.42 -3.23 1.18
C LYS A 34 -4.17 -4.03 0.13
N LYS A 35 -3.55 -4.34 -1.02
CA LYS A 35 -4.18 -5.16 -2.07
C LYS A 35 -4.52 -6.55 -1.54
N GLN A 36 -3.60 -7.21 -0.84
CA GLN A 36 -3.85 -8.54 -0.27
C GLN A 36 -4.95 -8.52 0.79
N LYS A 37 -5.01 -7.48 1.62
CA LYS A 37 -6.05 -7.32 2.62
C LYS A 37 -7.44 -7.19 1.98
N ILE A 38 -7.57 -6.35 0.97
CA ILE A 38 -8.81 -6.18 0.20
C ILE A 38 -9.20 -7.50 -0.50
N GLU A 39 -8.25 -8.21 -1.11
CA GLU A 39 -8.53 -9.51 -1.75
C GLU A 39 -9.00 -10.58 -0.76
N ARG A 40 -8.46 -10.58 0.47
CA ARG A 40 -8.93 -11.48 1.55
C ARG A 40 -10.32 -11.08 2.02
N GLU A 41 -10.58 -9.80 2.27
CA GLU A 41 -11.90 -9.32 2.70
C GLU A 41 -12.98 -9.60 1.63
N VAL A 42 -12.65 -9.43 0.34
CA VAL A 42 -13.55 -9.76 -0.78
C VAL A 42 -13.79 -11.26 -0.89
N ARG A 43 -12.80 -12.12 -0.60
CA ARG A 43 -13.02 -13.59 -0.56
C ARG A 43 -13.87 -14.04 0.61
N ILE A 44 -13.82 -13.35 1.75
CA ILE A 44 -14.62 -13.70 2.94
C ILE A 44 -16.08 -13.21 2.81
N GLY A 45 -16.31 -12.10 2.09
CA GLY A 45 -17.65 -11.53 1.83
C GLY A 45 -18.75 -12.54 1.38
N PRO A 46 -18.53 -13.37 0.33
CA PRO A 46 -19.58 -14.24 -0.18
C PRO A 46 -19.89 -15.45 0.70
N GLU A 47 -19.03 -15.81 1.67
CA GLU A 47 -19.29 -16.91 2.61
C GLU A 47 -20.10 -16.42 3.83
N VAL A 48 -19.75 -15.26 4.39
CA VAL A 48 -20.43 -14.69 5.56
C VAL A 48 -21.86 -14.20 5.23
N GLU A 49 -22.11 -13.72 4.00
CA GLU A 49 -23.47 -13.37 3.56
C GLU A 49 -24.39 -14.60 3.41
N LYS A 50 -23.85 -15.75 3.00
CA LYS A 50 -24.62 -16.99 2.86
C LYS A 50 -24.99 -17.61 4.21
N GLU A 51 -24.11 -17.52 5.21
CA GLU A 51 -24.40 -17.97 6.57
C GLU A 51 -25.48 -17.13 7.25
N LYS A 52 -25.41 -15.80 7.14
CA LYS A 52 -26.45 -14.90 7.70
C LYS A 52 -27.84 -15.12 7.08
N LYS A 53 -27.93 -15.58 5.84
CA LYS A 53 -29.20 -15.86 5.15
C LYS A 53 -29.83 -17.20 5.55
N LYS A 54 -29.04 -18.15 6.06
CA LYS A 54 -29.54 -19.45 6.56
C LYS A 54 -30.13 -19.38 7.96
N GLN A 55 -29.62 -18.48 8.81
CA GLN A 55 -30.06 -18.38 10.22
C GLN A 55 -31.37 -17.57 10.41
N LYS A 56 -31.89 -16.97 9.33
CA LYS A 56 -33.12 -16.16 9.31
C LYS A 56 -34.33 -16.87 8.69
N ARG A 57 -34.22 -18.17 8.37
CA ARG A 57 -35.30 -19.00 7.81
C ARG A 57 -35.81 -19.99 8.84
#